data_AF-A0A095XXK3-F1
#
_entry.id   AF-A0A095XXK3-F1
#
_cell.length_a   1.000
_cell.length_b   1.000
_cell.length_c   1.000
_cell.angle_alpha   90.00
_cell.angle_beta   90.00
_cell.angle_gamma   90.00
#
_symmetry.space_group_name_H-M   'P 1'
#
loop_
_entity.id
_entity.type
_entity.pdbx_description
1 polymer ?
#
loop_
_entity_poly.entity_id
_entity_poly.type
_entity_poly.pdbx_seq_one_letter_code
_entity_poly.pdbx_strand_id
1 'polypeptide(L)'
;MNYTKEKKEKRFTIKDLITIGVFTAIILISGSILGGFLAINPLLTFYFPIAAAVLPGTPYLLLIAKVPKRGVIFMVGVIGGVLAYTMGMHWAMAIGGVIASFIADLVAGIKKYRSSFFNIFSYVIYCFGSMGTYFAYFVNREAWINYMLKSSPADYIKKMESVASPKVLIIMVVGTVIVALISGLIGKKLLNKQFEKAGII
;
A
#
# COMPACT_ATOMS: atom_id res chain seq x y z
N MET A 1 22.90 -9.74 30.21
CA MET A 1 21.86 -9.60 29.16
C MET A 1 22.39 -8.68 28.06
N ASN A 2 22.40 -9.15 26.81
CA ASN A 2 23.33 -8.74 25.76
C ASN A 2 22.85 -7.50 24.96
N TYR A 3 22.82 -6.33 25.61
CA TYR A 3 22.30 -5.06 25.05
C TYR A 3 22.81 -4.74 23.63
N THR A 4 24.08 -5.06 23.36
CA THR A 4 24.75 -4.84 22.08
C THR A 4 24.27 -5.78 20.98
N LYS A 5 23.91 -7.03 21.32
CA LYS A 5 23.38 -8.04 20.38
C LYS A 5 21.94 -7.70 19.98
N GLU A 6 21.12 -7.32 20.96
CA GLU A 6 19.71 -6.94 20.74
C GLU A 6 19.59 -5.64 19.91
N LYS A 7 20.49 -4.68 20.10
CA LYS A 7 20.56 -3.44 19.30
C LYS A 7 21.01 -3.71 17.85
N LYS A 8 21.85 -4.73 17.63
CA LYS A 8 22.33 -5.14 16.30
C LYS A 8 21.23 -5.83 15.48
N GLU A 9 20.38 -6.63 16.12
CA GLU A 9 19.20 -7.26 15.48
C GLU A 9 18.12 -6.25 15.10
N LYS A 10 17.95 -5.18 15.90
CA LYS A 10 16.95 -4.12 15.66
C LYS A 10 17.31 -3.14 14.53
N ARG A 11 18.59 -3.00 14.17
CA ARG A 11 19.03 -2.05 13.13
C ARG A 11 18.92 -2.68 11.73
N PHE A 12 18.53 -1.88 10.73
CA PHE A 12 18.62 -2.30 9.33
C PHE A 12 20.08 -2.46 8.92
N THR A 13 20.37 -3.60 8.29
CA THR A 13 21.64 -3.83 7.57
C THR A 13 21.52 -3.29 6.14
N ILE A 14 22.64 -3.12 5.46
CA ILE A 14 22.65 -2.72 4.04
C ILE A 14 21.83 -3.72 3.19
N LYS A 15 21.97 -5.02 3.47
CA LYS A 15 21.20 -6.08 2.79
C LYS A 15 19.70 -5.92 3.01
N ASP A 16 19.28 -5.52 4.20
CA ASP A 16 17.86 -5.26 4.48
C ASP A 16 17.35 -4.06 3.69
N LEU A 17 18.11 -2.96 3.64
CA LEU A 17 17.73 -1.77 2.88
C LEU A 17 17.60 -2.06 1.38
N ILE A 18 18.55 -2.82 0.80
CA ILE A 18 18.46 -3.27 -0.60
C ILE A 18 17.20 -4.12 -0.80
N THR A 19 16.92 -5.05 0.11
CA THR A 19 15.72 -5.90 0.05
C THR A 19 14.45 -5.06 0.10
N ILE A 20 14.36 -4.09 1.02
CA ILE A 20 13.23 -3.16 1.12
C ILE A 20 13.06 -2.40 -0.19
N GLY A 21 14.12 -1.86 -0.78
CA GLY A 21 14.05 -1.13 -2.06
C GLY A 21 13.50 -1.99 -3.20
N VAL A 22 14.05 -3.19 -3.37
CA VAL A 22 13.61 -4.14 -4.41
C VAL A 22 12.14 -4.52 -4.22
N PHE A 23 11.74 -4.90 -3.01
CA PHE A 23 10.36 -5.28 -2.74
C PHE A 23 9.40 -4.09 -2.85
N THR A 24 9.82 -2.88 -2.47
CA THR A 24 9.03 -1.68 -2.68
C THR A 24 8.76 -1.47 -4.16
N ALA A 25 9.77 -1.58 -5.02
CA ALA A 25 9.59 -1.49 -6.47
C ALA A 25 8.60 -2.55 -6.99
N ILE A 26 8.74 -3.81 -6.55
CA ILE A 26 7.82 -4.89 -6.93
C ILE A 26 6.39 -4.59 -6.48
N ILE A 27 6.19 -4.16 -5.23
CA ILE A 27 4.89 -3.80 -4.65
C ILE A 27 4.25 -2.66 -5.47
N LEU A 28 5.01 -1.61 -5.76
CA LEU A 28 4.52 -0.45 -6.51
C LEU A 28 4.16 -0.80 -7.96
N ILE A 29 5.03 -1.53 -8.66
CA ILE A 29 4.77 -1.99 -10.04
C ILE A 29 3.54 -2.91 -10.05
N SER A 30 3.46 -3.86 -9.11
CA SER A 30 2.32 -4.79 -9.00
C SER A 30 1.00 -4.03 -8.78
N GLY A 31 1.00 -3.01 -7.93
CA GLY A 31 -0.20 -2.18 -7.71
C GLY A 31 -0.53 -1.31 -8.92
N SER A 32 0.49 -0.83 -9.63
CA SER A 32 0.32 0.07 -10.78
C SER A 32 -0.20 -0.63 -12.03
N ILE A 33 0.05 -1.94 -12.21
CA ILE A 33 -0.45 -2.68 -13.39
C ILE A 33 -1.97 -2.61 -13.48
N LEU A 34 -2.67 -3.02 -12.42
CA LEU A 34 -4.14 -3.04 -12.39
C LEU A 34 -4.71 -1.69 -11.95
N GLY A 35 -4.09 -1.04 -10.97
CA GLY A 35 -4.50 0.29 -10.52
C GLY A 35 -4.38 1.32 -11.64
N GLY A 36 -3.22 1.42 -12.28
CA GLY A 36 -2.95 2.39 -13.35
C GLY A 36 -3.95 2.31 -14.49
N PHE A 37 -4.37 1.09 -14.88
CA PHE A 37 -5.42 0.90 -15.88
C PHE A 37 -6.74 1.58 -15.50
N LEU A 38 -7.15 1.50 -14.23
CA LEU A 38 -8.35 2.20 -13.74
C LEU A 38 -8.13 3.70 -13.56
N ALA A 39 -6.93 4.13 -13.14
CA ALA A 39 -6.62 5.55 -12.96
C ALA A 39 -6.63 6.34 -14.28
N ILE A 40 -6.25 5.72 -15.40
CA ILE A 40 -6.28 6.37 -16.73
C ILE A 40 -7.73 6.72 -17.13
N ASN A 41 -8.72 5.95 -16.69
CA ASN A 41 -10.12 6.21 -16.97
C ASN A 41 -10.77 7.02 -15.82
N PRO A 42 -11.17 8.30 -16.03
CA PRO A 42 -11.74 9.13 -14.98
C PRO A 42 -13.03 8.56 -14.37
N LEU A 43 -13.78 7.74 -15.11
CA LEU A 43 -15.00 7.10 -14.60
C LEU A 43 -14.70 5.94 -13.64
N LEU A 44 -13.49 5.38 -13.70
CA LEU A 44 -13.08 4.21 -12.90
C LEU A 44 -12.01 4.54 -11.86
N THR A 45 -11.47 5.76 -11.87
CA THR A 45 -10.34 6.16 -11.02
C THR A 45 -10.59 5.94 -9.53
N PHE A 46 -11.82 6.12 -9.03
CA PHE A 46 -12.16 5.84 -7.63
C PHE A 46 -11.98 4.37 -7.23
N TYR A 47 -11.99 3.44 -8.19
CA TYR A 47 -11.77 2.01 -7.96
C TYR A 47 -10.29 1.62 -8.04
N PHE A 48 -9.38 2.58 -8.30
CA PHE A 48 -7.94 2.37 -8.29
C PHE A 48 -7.45 1.60 -7.06
N PRO A 49 -7.83 1.94 -5.81
CA PRO A 49 -7.34 1.24 -4.62
C PRO A 49 -7.71 -0.25 -4.60
N ILE A 50 -8.88 -0.59 -5.14
CA ILE A 50 -9.36 -1.98 -5.23
C ILE A 50 -8.43 -2.78 -6.14
N ALA A 51 -8.19 -2.28 -7.35
CA ALA A 51 -7.35 -2.94 -8.34
C ALA A 51 -5.87 -2.98 -7.91
N ALA A 52 -5.38 -1.89 -7.31
CA ALA A 52 -4.02 -1.80 -6.82
C ALA A 52 -3.72 -2.77 -5.67
N ALA A 53 -4.73 -3.22 -4.92
CA ALA A 53 -4.57 -4.17 -3.81
C ALA A 53 -4.48 -5.64 -4.24
N VAL A 54 -4.75 -5.98 -5.50
CA VAL A 54 -4.86 -7.38 -5.96
C VAL A 54 -3.51 -8.11 -5.95
N LEU A 55 -2.49 -7.54 -6.58
CA LEU A 55 -1.21 -8.20 -6.80
C LEU A 55 -0.19 -8.01 -5.66
N PRO A 56 -0.11 -6.85 -4.97
CA PRO A 56 0.97 -6.60 -4.02
C PRO A 56 0.96 -7.44 -2.74
N GLY A 57 -0.13 -8.14 -2.39
CA GLY A 57 -0.21 -8.90 -1.14
C GLY A 57 0.88 -9.97 -1.00
N THR A 58 1.24 -10.63 -2.11
CA THR A 58 2.32 -11.64 -2.11
C THR A 58 3.70 -11.03 -1.85
N PRO A 59 4.20 -10.07 -2.66
CA PRO A 59 5.50 -9.45 -2.40
C PRO A 59 5.54 -8.69 -1.06
N TYR A 60 4.43 -8.09 -0.62
CA TYR A 60 4.34 -7.45 0.70
C TYR A 60 4.59 -8.44 1.84
N LEU A 61 3.91 -9.59 1.85
CA LEU A 61 4.12 -10.61 2.88
C LEU A 61 5.51 -11.25 2.78
N LEU A 62 6.05 -11.40 1.58
CA LEU A 62 7.40 -11.92 1.37
C LEU A 62 8.49 -10.95 1.89
N LEU A 63 8.29 -9.64 1.74
CA LEU A 63 9.16 -8.62 2.33
C LEU A 63 9.19 -8.76 3.86
N ILE A 64 8.02 -8.83 4.49
CA ILE A 64 7.91 -8.97 5.94
C ILE A 64 8.60 -10.25 6.42
N ALA A 65 8.44 -11.35 5.69
CA ALA A 65 9.11 -12.62 6.02
C ALA A 65 10.64 -12.54 5.87
N LYS A 66 11.15 -11.80 4.87
CA LYS A 66 12.60 -11.60 4.66
C LYS A 66 13.23 -10.61 5.63
N VAL A 67 12.51 -9.55 5.99
CA VAL A 67 13.00 -8.47 6.85
C VAL A 67 11.98 -8.23 7.98
N PRO A 68 11.89 -9.13 8.97
CA PRO A 68 10.93 -9.03 10.08
C PRO A 68 11.38 -8.00 11.14
N LYS A 69 11.57 -6.75 10.73
CA LYS A 69 12.11 -5.65 11.54
C LYS A 69 11.16 -4.47 11.60
N ARG A 70 11.24 -3.71 12.70
CA ARG A 70 10.41 -2.51 12.88
C ARG A 70 10.79 -1.41 11.91
N GLY A 71 9.78 -0.80 11.29
CA GLY A 71 9.90 0.23 10.27
C GLY A 71 9.98 -0.30 8.84
N VAL A 72 9.94 -1.63 8.62
CA VAL A 72 10.06 -2.21 7.27
C VAL A 72 8.90 -1.76 6.37
N ILE A 73 7.67 -1.75 6.89
CA ILE A 73 6.48 -1.33 6.13
C ILE A 73 6.45 0.20 6.03
N PHE A 74 6.85 0.90 7.10
CA PHE A 74 6.93 2.36 7.08
C PHE A 74 7.86 2.87 5.98
N MET A 75 9.03 2.24 5.80
CA MET A 75 9.97 2.59 4.73
C MET A 75 9.36 2.39 3.33
N VAL A 76 8.60 1.30 3.12
CA VAL A 76 7.85 1.08 1.87
C VAL A 76 6.89 2.25 1.61
N GLY A 77 6.14 2.67 2.64
CA GLY A 77 5.22 3.80 2.56
C GLY A 77 5.89 5.14 2.26
N VAL A 78 7.04 5.42 2.89
CA VAL A 78 7.81 6.65 2.63
C VAL A 78 8.33 6.68 1.21
N ILE A 79 8.97 5.59 0.74
CA ILE A 79 9.49 5.51 -0.62
C ILE A 79 8.33 5.62 -1.63
N GLY A 80 7.24 4.87 -1.42
CA GLY A 80 6.06 4.91 -2.27
C GLY A 80 5.37 6.29 -2.28
N GLY A 81 5.27 6.95 -1.14
CA GLY A 81 4.67 8.28 -1.01
C GLY A 81 5.49 9.35 -1.71
N VAL A 82 6.82 9.33 -1.55
CA VAL A 82 7.73 10.24 -2.28
C VAL A 82 7.59 10.04 -3.79
N LEU A 83 7.64 8.79 -4.25
CA LEU A 83 7.48 8.48 -5.68
C LEU A 83 6.12 8.94 -6.22
N ALA A 84 5.03 8.62 -5.53
CA ALA A 84 3.69 9.03 -5.94
C ALA A 84 3.56 10.56 -6.05
N TYR A 85 4.09 11.30 -5.08
CA TYR A 85 4.11 12.76 -5.11
C TYR A 85 4.93 13.30 -6.30
N THR A 86 6.12 12.75 -6.55
CA THR A 86 6.96 13.16 -7.68
C THR A 86 6.35 12.81 -9.05
N MET A 87 5.51 11.78 -9.11
CA MET A 87 4.76 11.39 -10.32
C MET A 87 3.51 12.25 -10.56
N GLY A 88 3.30 13.31 -9.78
CA GLY A 88 2.21 14.28 -9.98
C GLY A 88 0.88 13.88 -9.34
N MET A 89 0.86 12.85 -8.49
CA MET A 89 -0.34 12.48 -7.73
C MET A 89 -0.65 13.51 -6.65
N HIS A 90 -1.93 13.64 -6.28
CA HIS A 90 -2.36 14.52 -5.20
C HIS A 90 -1.60 14.19 -3.89
N TRP A 91 -1.09 15.21 -3.19
CA TRP A 91 -0.26 15.08 -1.99
C TRP A 91 -0.88 14.20 -0.89
N ALA A 92 -2.21 14.21 -0.77
CA ALA A 92 -2.92 13.41 0.23
C ALA A 92 -2.74 11.90 0.02
N MET A 93 -2.44 11.44 -1.21
CA MET A 93 -2.07 10.04 -1.45
C MET A 93 -0.71 9.71 -0.83
N ALA A 94 0.26 10.62 -0.93
CA ALA A 94 1.58 10.44 -0.33
C ALA A 94 1.49 10.44 1.20
N ILE A 95 0.81 11.43 1.79
CA ILE A 95 0.61 11.51 3.25
C ILE A 95 -0.21 10.32 3.76
N GLY A 96 -1.30 9.99 3.06
CA GLY A 96 -2.11 8.81 3.36
C GLY A 96 -1.28 7.53 3.34
N GLY A 97 -0.43 7.34 2.32
CA GLY A 97 0.53 6.25 2.20
C GLY A 97 1.47 6.14 3.41
N VAL A 98 2.09 7.24 3.82
CA VAL A 98 3.00 7.28 4.97
C VAL A 98 2.28 6.94 6.27
N ILE A 99 1.11 7.55 6.53
CA ILE A 99 0.32 7.31 7.75
C ILE A 99 -0.17 5.86 7.80
N ALA A 100 -0.76 5.37 6.71
CA ALA A 100 -1.24 4.00 6.60
C ALA A 100 -0.11 2.99 6.83
N SER A 101 1.05 3.23 6.22
CA SER A 101 2.20 2.34 6.35
C SER A 101 2.81 2.38 7.75
N PHE A 102 2.79 3.53 8.41
CA PHE A 102 3.18 3.64 9.81
C PHE A 102 2.28 2.79 10.71
N ILE A 103 0.96 2.92 10.57
CA ILE A 103 -0.02 2.15 11.36
C ILE A 103 0.11 0.65 11.04
N ALA A 104 0.25 0.29 9.76
CA ALA A 104 0.48 -1.08 9.32
C ALA A 104 1.76 -1.67 9.95
N ASP A 105 2.85 -0.89 10.03
CA ASP A 105 4.10 -1.32 10.66
C ASP A 105 3.90 -1.64 12.15
N LEU A 106 3.16 -0.80 12.86
CA LEU A 106 2.81 -1.05 14.26
C LEU A 106 2.01 -2.33 14.44
N VAL A 107 1.00 -2.54 13.58
CA VAL A 107 0.13 -3.73 13.61
C VAL A 107 0.90 -5.01 13.34
N ALA A 108 1.72 -5.05 12.29
CA ALA A 108 2.58 -6.21 12.01
C ALA A 108 3.61 -6.43 13.13
N GLY A 109 4.07 -5.35 13.75
CA GLY A 109 4.99 -5.38 14.89
C GLY A 109 4.44 -6.02 16.17
N ILE A 110 3.12 -6.11 16.35
CA ILE A 110 2.48 -6.65 17.58
C ILE A 110 2.99 -8.06 17.90
N LYS A 111 3.11 -8.92 16.88
CA LYS A 111 3.66 -10.29 17.01
C LYS A 111 5.04 -10.40 16.37
N LYS A 112 5.83 -9.31 16.41
CA LYS A 112 7.18 -9.23 15.85
C LYS A 112 7.24 -9.72 14.40
N TYR A 113 6.24 -9.36 13.58
CA TYR A 113 6.15 -9.72 12.16
C TYR A 113 5.99 -11.23 11.86
N ARG A 114 5.78 -12.08 12.88
CA ARG A 114 5.71 -13.55 12.71
C ARG A 114 4.29 -14.10 12.54
N SER A 115 3.26 -13.32 12.88
CA SER A 115 1.88 -13.78 12.77
C SER A 115 1.30 -13.42 11.40
N SER A 116 0.91 -14.44 10.62
CA SER A 116 0.26 -14.20 9.33
C SER A 116 -1.03 -13.39 9.46
N PHE A 117 -1.79 -13.53 10.55
CA PHE A 117 -3.01 -12.77 10.78
C PHE A 117 -2.72 -11.27 10.87
N PHE A 118 -1.80 -10.87 11.75
CA PHE A 118 -1.40 -9.46 11.90
C PHE A 118 -0.73 -8.92 10.64
N ASN A 119 0.06 -9.74 9.93
CA ASN A 119 0.71 -9.31 8.68
C ASN A 119 -0.33 -9.07 7.57
N ILE A 120 -1.35 -9.93 7.42
CA ILE A 120 -2.44 -9.70 6.45
C ILE A 120 -3.25 -8.47 6.84
N PHE A 121 -3.57 -8.30 8.12
CA PHE A 121 -4.30 -7.10 8.58
C PHE A 121 -3.49 -5.82 8.35
N SER A 122 -2.17 -5.87 8.55
CA SER A 122 -1.29 -4.76 8.20
C SER A 122 -1.32 -4.42 6.71
N TYR A 123 -1.43 -5.43 5.84
CA TYR A 123 -1.54 -5.21 4.40
C TYR A 123 -2.83 -4.46 4.03
N VAL A 124 -3.96 -4.82 4.66
CA VAL A 124 -5.24 -4.10 4.47
C VAL A 124 -5.09 -2.63 4.85
N ILE A 125 -4.47 -2.34 6.00
CA ILE A 125 -4.21 -0.98 6.45
C ILE A 125 -3.29 -0.26 5.46
N TYR A 126 -2.21 -0.89 5.02
CA TYR A 126 -1.30 -0.34 4.02
C TYR A 126 -2.04 0.07 2.73
N CYS A 127 -2.98 -0.75 2.24
CA CYS A 127 -3.76 -0.46 1.04
C CYS A 127 -4.62 0.82 1.17
N PHE A 128 -5.05 1.20 2.38
CA PHE A 128 -5.78 2.47 2.60
C PHE A 128 -4.94 3.70 2.29
N GLY A 129 -3.61 3.57 2.28
CA GLY A 129 -2.73 4.69 1.95
C GLY A 129 -3.01 5.28 0.57
N SER A 130 -3.31 4.42 -0.41
CA SER A 130 -3.67 4.84 -1.77
C SER A 130 -4.99 5.63 -1.85
N MET A 131 -5.85 5.52 -0.83
CA MET A 131 -7.15 6.19 -0.78
C MET A 131 -7.06 7.65 -0.36
N GLY A 132 -5.91 8.12 0.14
CA GLY A 132 -5.78 9.46 0.72
C GLY A 132 -6.20 10.59 -0.22
N THR A 133 -5.94 10.47 -1.52
CA THR A 133 -6.41 11.44 -2.53
C THR A 133 -7.93 11.48 -2.63
N TYR A 134 -8.60 10.33 -2.63
CA TYR A 134 -10.06 10.25 -2.74
C TYR A 134 -10.73 10.71 -1.45
N PHE A 135 -10.16 10.42 -0.28
CA PHE A 135 -10.66 10.99 0.97
C PHE A 135 -10.55 12.51 0.98
N ALA A 136 -9.42 13.08 0.54
CA ALA A 136 -9.28 14.53 0.40
C ALA A 136 -10.34 15.13 -0.54
N TYR A 137 -10.62 14.45 -1.66
CA TYR A 137 -11.69 14.84 -2.58
C TYR A 137 -13.07 14.89 -1.91
N PHE A 138 -13.43 13.86 -1.13
CA PHE A 138 -14.75 13.82 -0.47
C PHE A 138 -14.85 14.75 0.76
N VAL A 139 -13.73 15.12 1.38
CA VAL A 139 -13.69 16.07 2.50
C VAL A 139 -13.78 17.52 2.02
N ASN A 140 -12.99 17.89 1.01
CA ASN A 140 -13.02 19.23 0.42
C ASN A 140 -12.78 19.15 -1.09
N ARG A 141 -13.89 18.96 -1.79
CA ARG A 141 -13.94 18.76 -3.25
C ARG A 141 -13.36 19.94 -4.02
N GLU A 142 -13.73 21.16 -3.67
CA GLU A 142 -13.31 22.37 -4.37
C GLU A 142 -11.80 22.59 -4.25
N ALA A 143 -11.25 22.43 -3.03
CA ALA A 143 -9.81 22.53 -2.81
C ALA A 143 -9.03 21.45 -3.59
N TRP A 144 -9.55 20.22 -3.61
CA TRP A 144 -8.95 19.13 -4.38
C TRP A 144 -8.97 19.40 -5.88
N ILE A 145 -10.10 19.86 -6.43
CA ILE A 145 -10.24 20.19 -7.86
C ILE A 145 -9.28 21.31 -8.25
N ASN A 146 -9.23 22.40 -7.47
CA ASN A 146 -8.34 23.53 -7.72
C ASN A 146 -6.86 23.14 -7.66
N TYR A 147 -6.50 22.17 -6.81
CA TYR A 147 -5.16 21.61 -6.79
C TYR A 147 -4.88 20.79 -8.05
N MET A 148 -5.78 19.88 -8.41
CA MET A 148 -5.56 18.92 -9.50
C MET A 148 -5.65 19.55 -10.90
N LEU A 149 -6.37 20.66 -11.07
CA LEU A 149 -6.40 21.42 -12.33
C LEU A 149 -5.00 21.94 -12.75
N LYS A 150 -4.05 22.02 -11.82
CA LYS A 150 -2.66 22.43 -12.12
C LYS A 150 -1.87 21.34 -12.86
N SER A 151 -2.26 20.07 -12.72
CA SER A 151 -1.52 18.92 -13.25
C SER A 151 -2.37 17.94 -14.08
N SER A 152 -3.71 18.10 -14.10
CA SER A 152 -4.64 17.20 -14.77
C SER A 152 -5.59 17.94 -15.71
N PRO A 153 -6.00 17.34 -16.84
CA PRO A 153 -6.94 17.95 -17.77
C PRO A 153 -8.31 18.23 -17.12
N ALA A 154 -8.90 19.40 -17.40
CA ALA A 154 -10.20 19.79 -16.85
C ALA A 154 -11.31 18.78 -17.19
N ASP A 155 -11.32 18.26 -18.43
CA ASP A 155 -12.30 17.25 -18.86
C ASP A 155 -12.16 15.92 -18.11
N TYR A 156 -10.94 15.54 -17.70
CA TYR A 156 -10.72 14.36 -16.88
C TYR A 156 -11.37 14.54 -15.51
N ILE A 157 -11.12 15.68 -14.86
CA ILE A 157 -11.68 15.99 -13.54
C ILE A 157 -13.21 16.05 -13.61
N LYS A 158 -13.77 16.70 -14.64
CA LYS A 158 -15.23 16.79 -14.82
C LYS A 158 -15.90 15.42 -15.01
N LYS A 159 -15.28 14.51 -15.75
CA LYS A 159 -15.80 13.13 -15.91
C LYS A 159 -15.70 12.35 -14.60
N MET A 160 -14.58 12.45 -13.89
CA MET A 160 -14.42 11.85 -12.56
C MET A 160 -15.48 12.38 -11.60
N GLU A 161 -15.74 13.68 -11.66
CA GLU A 161 -16.73 14.35 -10.84
C GLU A 161 -18.15 13.80 -11.04
N SER A 162 -18.54 13.49 -12.29
CA SER A 162 -19.89 13.00 -12.61
C SER A 162 -20.26 11.65 -12.00
N VAL A 163 -19.25 10.84 -11.62
CA VAL A 163 -19.47 9.53 -10.98
C VAL A 163 -19.24 9.58 -9.47
N ALA A 164 -18.72 10.70 -8.95
CA ALA A 164 -18.42 10.84 -7.54
C ALA A 164 -19.70 10.84 -6.71
N SER A 165 -19.83 9.86 -5.83
CA SER A 165 -20.96 9.75 -4.91
C SER A 165 -20.57 9.03 -3.62
N PRO A 166 -21.33 9.20 -2.53
CA PRO A 166 -21.10 8.44 -1.30
C PRO A 166 -21.11 6.92 -1.52
N LYS A 167 -21.90 6.42 -2.47
CA LYS A 167 -21.93 4.99 -2.83
C LYS A 167 -20.58 4.52 -3.38
N VAL A 168 -19.95 5.30 -4.27
CA VAL A 168 -18.64 4.99 -4.83
C VAL A 168 -17.56 4.98 -3.73
N LEU A 169 -17.62 5.91 -2.78
CA LEU A 169 -16.73 5.93 -1.63
C LEU A 169 -16.85 4.65 -0.79
N ILE A 170 -18.08 4.20 -0.50
CA ILE A 170 -18.32 2.96 0.24
C ILE A 170 -17.78 1.75 -0.53
N ILE A 171 -18.06 1.66 -1.83
CA ILE A 171 -17.58 0.57 -2.69
C ILE A 171 -16.04 0.54 -2.73
N MET A 172 -15.39 1.69 -2.88
CA MET A 172 -13.93 1.82 -2.86
C MET A 172 -13.35 1.26 -1.56
N VAL A 173 -13.86 1.68 -0.40
CA VAL A 173 -13.34 1.25 0.90
C VAL A 173 -13.59 -0.23 1.12
N VAL A 174 -14.85 -0.68 1.02
CA VAL A 174 -15.23 -2.08 1.28
C VAL A 174 -14.59 -3.02 0.27
N GLY A 175 -14.62 -2.66 -1.01
CA GLY A 175 -14.00 -3.45 -2.08
C GLY A 175 -12.50 -3.61 -1.88
N THR A 176 -11.80 -2.56 -1.47
CA THR A 176 -10.35 -2.65 -1.20
C THR A 176 -10.05 -3.51 0.01
N VAL A 177 -10.84 -3.43 1.08
CA VAL A 177 -10.69 -4.33 2.23
C VAL A 177 -10.83 -5.78 1.80
N ILE A 178 -11.89 -6.11 1.05
CA ILE A 178 -12.15 -7.49 0.60
C ILE A 178 -11.00 -7.98 -0.30
N VAL A 179 -10.61 -7.20 -1.30
CA VAL A 179 -9.55 -7.58 -2.24
C VAL A 179 -8.19 -7.68 -1.55
N ALA A 180 -7.87 -6.76 -0.63
CA ALA A 180 -6.63 -6.80 0.12
C ALA A 180 -6.56 -8.05 1.02
N LEU A 181 -7.67 -8.42 1.67
CA LEU A 181 -7.77 -9.67 2.45
C LEU A 181 -7.54 -10.89 1.56
N ILE A 182 -8.22 -10.98 0.41
CA ILE A 182 -8.05 -12.09 -0.53
C ILE A 182 -6.60 -12.17 -1.02
N SER A 183 -6.03 -11.04 -1.45
CA SER A 183 -4.64 -10.95 -1.91
C SER A 183 -3.66 -11.38 -0.82
N GLY A 184 -3.84 -10.94 0.43
CA GLY A 184 -3.02 -11.36 1.56
C GLY A 184 -3.15 -12.86 1.87
N LEU A 185 -4.35 -13.43 1.79
CA LEU A 185 -4.57 -14.86 1.98
C LEU A 185 -3.91 -15.70 0.88
N ILE A 186 -4.01 -15.28 -0.38
CA ILE A 186 -3.32 -15.90 -1.51
C ILE A 186 -1.81 -15.81 -1.32
N GLY A 187 -1.29 -14.63 -0.95
CA GLY A 187 0.13 -14.43 -0.68
C GLY A 187 0.65 -15.36 0.42
N LYS A 188 -0.10 -15.51 1.52
CA LYS A 188 0.22 -16.48 2.58
C LYS A 188 0.29 -17.91 2.03
N LYS A 189 -0.71 -18.33 1.24
CA LYS A 189 -0.76 -19.68 0.66
C LYS A 189 0.43 -19.96 -0.27
N LEU A 190 0.79 -18.98 -1.10
CA LEU A 190 1.94 -19.09 -1.99
C LEU A 190 3.26 -19.17 -1.22
N LEU A 191 3.42 -18.35 -0.17
CA LEU A 191 4.59 -18.39 0.71
C LEU A 191 4.78 -19.76 1.36
N ASN A 192 3.72 -20.30 1.97
CA ASN A 192 3.78 -21.62 2.60
C ASN A 192 4.20 -22.70 1.59
N LYS A 193 3.59 -22.70 0.39
CA LYS A 193 3.93 -23.65 -0.68
C LYS A 193 5.40 -23.54 -1.12
N GLN A 194 5.98 -22.34 -1.13
CA GLN A 194 7.39 -22.14 -1.48
C GLN A 194 8.32 -22.62 -0.35
N PHE A 195 7.94 -22.38 0.91
CA PHE A 195 8.71 -22.84 2.06
C PHE A 195 8.69 -24.37 2.22
N GLU A 196 7.55 -25.01 1.99
CA GLU A 196 7.41 -26.47 1.92
C GLU A 196 8.31 -27.06 0.82
N LYS A 197 8.27 -26.49 -0.39
CA LYS A 197 9.14 -26.92 -1.49
C LYS A 197 10.63 -26.75 -1.21
N ALA A 198 11.00 -25.78 -0.37
CA ALA A 198 12.38 -25.53 0.03
C ALA A 198 12.82 -26.36 1.25
N GLY A 199 11.94 -27.20 1.81
CA GLY A 199 12.23 -28.02 3.01
C GLY A 199 12.42 -27.19 4.28
N ILE A 200 11.90 -25.96 4.30
CA ILE A 200 11.99 -25.05 5.46
C ILE A 200 10.86 -25.36 6.46
N ILE A 201 9.73 -25.86 5.95
CA ILE A 201 8.55 -26.32 6.70
C ILE A 201 8.15 -27.68 6.13
#